data_AF-A0A9P6N9C4-F1
#
_entry.id   AF-A0A9P6N9C4-F1
#
_cell.length_a   1.000
_cell.length_b   1.000
_cell.length_c   1.000
_cell.angle_alpha   90.00
_cell.angle_beta   90.00
_cell.angle_gamma   90.00
#
_symmetry.space_group_name_H-M   'P 1'
#
loop_
_entity.id
_entity.type
_entity.pdbx_description
1 polymer ?
#
loop_
_entity_poly.entity_id
_entity_poly.type
_entity_poly.pdbx_seq_one_letter_code
_entity_poly.pdbx_strand_id
1 'polypeptide(L)'
;EGTLNVQHNCHEAKCLVKKNCVQFIKRTVTSIQGYQVVHNNYNSYLLNSGTLYSAALHCQWADMKILHVTSGSWKHAIVKGLDFW
;
A
#
# COMPACT_ATOMS: atom_id res chain seq x y z
N GLU A 1 4.02 -18.24 -11.39
CA GLU A 1 4.57 -17.37 -10.33
C GLU A 1 3.81 -16.05 -10.31
N GLY A 2 3.69 -15.40 -9.15
CA GLY A 2 3.03 -14.10 -9.02
C GLY A 2 3.70 -13.26 -7.94
N THR A 3 3.68 -11.94 -8.13
CA THR A 3 4.33 -10.97 -7.24
C THR A 3 3.31 -10.40 -6.25
N LEU A 4 3.71 -10.28 -4.98
CA LEU A 4 2.95 -9.57 -3.95
C LEU A 4 3.47 -8.15 -3.80
N ASN A 5 2.55 -7.20 -3.66
CA ASN A 5 2.79 -5.81 -3.35
C ASN A 5 2.80 -5.63 -1.84
N VAL A 6 3.99 -5.58 -1.26
CA VAL A 6 4.17 -5.39 0.18
C VAL A 6 4.99 -4.15 0.47
N GLN A 7 4.67 -3.48 1.58
CA GLN A 7 5.43 -2.37 2.13
C GLN A 7 5.92 -2.74 3.53
N HIS A 8 7.10 -2.29 3.93
CA HIS A 8 7.61 -2.56 5.28
C HIS A 8 6.76 -1.82 6.33
N ASN A 9 6.27 -2.52 7.35
CA ASN A 9 5.54 -1.92 8.45
C ASN A 9 6.51 -1.23 9.41
N CYS A 10 6.98 -0.05 9.01
CA CYS A 10 8.00 0.71 9.72
C CYS A 10 7.60 1.08 11.14
N HIS A 11 6.30 1.22 11.40
CA HIS A 11 5.77 1.56 12.71
C HIS A 11 5.93 0.40 13.70
N GLU A 12 5.39 -0.78 13.35
CA GLU A 12 5.49 -1.97 14.20
C GLU A 12 6.95 -2.44 14.32
N ALA A 13 7.69 -2.35 13.22
CA ALA A 13 9.10 -2.63 13.19
C ALA A 13 9.93 -1.62 14.00
N LYS A 14 9.39 -0.46 14.42
CA LYS A 14 10.16 0.59 15.13
C LYS A 14 11.37 1.10 14.34
N CYS A 15 11.20 1.28 13.03
CA CYS A 15 12.22 1.87 12.17
C CYS A 15 12.56 3.30 12.62
N LEU A 16 13.83 3.68 12.47
CA LEU A 16 14.31 4.98 12.93
C LEU A 16 14.16 6.04 11.84
N VAL A 17 13.56 7.18 12.17
CA VAL A 17 13.60 8.35 11.29
C VAL A 17 14.80 9.20 11.66
N LYS A 18 15.73 9.39 10.71
CA LYS A 18 16.94 10.22 10.90
C LYS A 18 16.90 11.43 9.98
N LYS A 19 17.37 12.57 10.48
CA LYS A 19 17.55 13.81 9.70
C LYS A 19 18.99 13.90 9.20
N ASN A 20 19.33 13.06 8.23
CA ASN A 20 20.71 12.96 7.73
C ASN A 20 20.81 12.64 6.23
N CYS A 21 19.71 12.74 5.48
CA CYS A 21 19.75 12.48 4.04
C CYS A 21 19.93 13.78 3.25
N VAL A 22 20.92 13.77 2.37
CA VAL A 22 21.14 14.85 1.40
C VAL A 22 19.97 14.82 0.41
N GLN A 23 19.15 15.87 0.39
CA GLN A 23 18.08 15.96 -0.59
C GLN A 23 18.63 16.40 -1.95
N PHE A 24 18.33 15.61 -2.98
CA PHE A 24 18.56 15.99 -4.37
C PHE A 24 17.34 16.74 -4.88
N ILE A 25 17.48 18.05 -5.10
CA ILE A 25 16.46 18.85 -5.79
C ILE A 25 16.98 19.09 -7.20
N LYS A 26 16.24 18.64 -8.21
CA LYS A 26 16.59 18.80 -9.64
C LYS A 26 18.01 18.31 -9.99
N ARG A 27 18.43 17.16 -9.42
CA ARG A 27 19.78 16.55 -9.58
C ARG A 27 20.95 17.33 -8.97
N THR A 28 20.69 18.43 -8.24
CA THR A 28 21.71 19.15 -7.50
C THR A 28 21.68 18.72 -6.03
N VAL A 29 22.85 18.42 -5.47
CA VAL A 29 23.03 18.20 -4.03
C VAL A 29 22.68 19.49 -3.30
N THR A 30 21.66 19.44 -2.44
CA THR A 30 21.30 20.59 -1.59
C THR A 30 21.83 20.41 -0.18
N SER A 31 22.07 21.52 0.52
CA SER A 31 22.40 21.52 1.96
C SER A 31 21.17 21.24 2.85
N ILE A 32 20.01 20.99 2.25
CA ILE A 32 18.77 20.70 2.97
C ILE A 32 18.83 19.27 3.47
N GLN A 33 18.86 19.11 4.80
CA GLN A 33 18.78 17.81 5.44
C GLN A 33 17.33 17.31 5.41
N GLY A 34 17.10 16.24 4.65
CA GLY A 34 15.84 15.51 4.63
C GLY A 34 15.76 14.47 5.74
N TYR A 35 14.52 14.09 6.06
CA TYR A 35 14.25 12.92 6.89
C TYR A 35 14.32 11.65 6.04
N GLN A 36 14.95 10.61 6.56
CA GLN A 36 15.01 9.28 5.97
C GLN A 36 14.61 8.24 7.01
N VAL A 37 13.89 7.21 6.58
CA VAL A 37 13.61 6.01 7.38
C VAL A 37 14.79 5.04 7.25
N VAL A 38 15.35 4.63 8.38
CA VAL A 38 16.32 3.53 8.48
C VAL A 38 15.55 2.29 8.90
N HIS A 39 15.34 1.38 7.95
CA HIS A 39 14.67 0.12 8.19
C HIS A 39 15.53 -0.77 9.09
N ASN A 40 14.89 -1.44 10.04
CA ASN A 40 15.52 -2.52 10.77
C ASN A 40 15.19 -3.87 10.11
N ASN A 41 15.83 -4.93 10.59
CA ASN A 41 15.68 -6.27 10.02
C ASN A 41 14.45 -7.03 10.55
N TYR A 42 13.46 -6.31 11.12
CA TYR A 42 12.24 -6.95 11.61
C TYR A 42 11.29 -7.20 10.44
N ASN A 43 10.90 -8.47 10.25
CA ASN A 43 10.06 -8.93 9.15
C ASN A 43 8.58 -8.65 9.43
N SER A 44 8.18 -7.38 9.42
CA SER A 44 6.76 -6.98 9.41
C SER A 44 6.44 -6.17 8.17
N TYR A 45 5.37 -6.57 7.48
CA TYR A 45 4.99 -6.04 6.18
C TYR A 45 3.49 -5.85 6.09
N LEU A 46 3.08 -4.78 5.40
CA LEU A 46 1.70 -4.50 5.03
C LEU A 46 1.48 -4.96 3.59
N LEU A 47 0.50 -5.84 3.39
CA LEU A 47 0.08 -6.30 2.06
C LEU A 47 -0.94 -5.33 1.46
N ASN A 48 -0.69 -4.85 0.24
CA ASN A 48 -1.68 -4.07 -0.50
C ASN A 48 -2.67 -5.01 -1.21
N SER A 49 -3.78 -5.33 -0.53
CA SER A 49 -4.84 -6.19 -1.07
C SER A 49 -5.66 -5.56 -2.20
N GLY A 50 -5.60 -4.23 -2.37
CA GLY A 50 -6.26 -3.49 -3.45
C GLY A 50 -5.45 -3.42 -4.75
N THR A 51 -4.34 -4.17 -4.84
CA THR A 51 -3.48 -4.17 -6.03
C THR A 51 -4.23 -4.75 -7.25
N LEU A 52 -4.17 -4.05 -8.38
CA LEU A 52 -4.86 -4.45 -9.62
C LEU A 52 -4.16 -5.59 -10.38
N TYR A 53 -2.87 -5.83 -10.13
CA TYR A 53 -2.16 -6.99 -10.65
C TYR A 53 -2.16 -8.14 -9.63
N SER A 54 -2.21 -9.39 -10.10
CA SER A 54 -2.20 -10.57 -9.23
C SER A 54 -3.24 -10.49 -8.10
N ALA A 55 -4.41 -9.88 -8.34
CA ALA A 55 -5.39 -9.57 -7.30
C ALA A 55 -5.86 -10.81 -6.54
N ALA A 56 -6.07 -11.93 -7.24
CA ALA A 56 -6.43 -13.21 -6.61
C ALA A 56 -5.37 -13.68 -5.61
N LEU A 57 -4.08 -13.54 -5.93
CA LEU A 57 -2.98 -13.91 -5.04
C LEU A 57 -2.94 -13.01 -3.80
N HIS A 58 -3.14 -11.70 -3.96
CA HIS A 58 -3.21 -10.76 -2.84
C HIS A 58 -4.40 -11.06 -1.93
N CYS A 59 -5.58 -11.31 -2.49
CA CYS A 59 -6.77 -11.69 -1.71
C CYS A 59 -6.55 -13.00 -0.94
N GLN A 60 -5.94 -14.00 -1.59
CA GLN A 60 -5.61 -15.27 -0.95
C GLN A 60 -4.66 -15.09 0.24
N TRP A 61 -3.58 -14.31 0.05
CA TRP A 61 -2.60 -14.04 1.10
C TRP A 61 -3.15 -13.16 2.23
N ALA A 62 -4.06 -12.23 1.92
CA ALA A 62 -4.72 -11.39 2.89
C ALA A 62 -5.80 -12.13 3.71
N ASP A 63 -6.04 -13.41 3.43
CA ASP A 63 -7.20 -14.18 3.91
C ASP A 63 -8.53 -13.42 3.70
N MET A 64 -8.59 -12.66 2.60
CA MET A 64 -9.76 -11.87 2.26
C MET A 64 -10.77 -12.74 1.52
N LYS A 65 -11.99 -12.79 2.05
CA LYS A 65 -13.12 -13.38 1.34
C LYS A 65 -13.43 -12.55 0.10
N ILE A 66 -13.14 -13.11 -1.07
CA ILE A 66 -13.61 -12.54 -2.33
C ILE A 66 -15.13 -12.77 -2.38
N LEU A 67 -15.88 -11.70 -2.11
CA LEU A 67 -17.33 -11.75 -2.22
C LEU A 67 -17.71 -11.83 -3.71
N HIS A 68 -18.53 -12.81 -4.04
CA HIS A 68 -19.08 -12.92 -5.38
C HIS A 68 -20.04 -11.74 -5.63
N VAL A 69 -19.66 -10.84 -6.53
CA VAL A 69 -20.49 -9.69 -6.90
C VAL A 69 -21.62 -10.17 -7.81
N THR A 70 -22.86 -10.01 -7.35
CA THR A 70 -24.05 -10.42 -8.13
C THR A 70 -24.52 -9.29 -9.05
N SER A 71 -25.32 -9.62 -10.06
CA SER A 71 -26.01 -8.61 -10.88
C SER A 71 -26.89 -7.68 -10.04
N GLY A 72 -27.52 -8.18 -8.98
CA GLY A 72 -28.28 -7.38 -8.02
C GLY A 72 -27.40 -6.38 -7.26
N SER A 73 -26.19 -6.78 -6.85
CA SER A 73 -25.21 -5.91 -6.21
C SER A 73 -24.81 -4.74 -7.11
N TRP A 74 -24.60 -4.99 -8.40
CA TRP A 74 -24.33 -3.95 -9.39
C TRP A 74 -25.51 -2.98 -9.56
N LYS A 75 -26.73 -3.51 -9.73
CA LYS A 75 -27.93 -2.68 -9.85
C LYS A 75 -28.12 -1.78 -8.63
N HIS A 76 -27.95 -2.35 -7.43
CA HIS A 76 -28.04 -1.58 -6.18
C HIS A 76 -26.96 -0.49 -6.10
N ALA A 77 -25.71 -0.79 -6.45
CA ALA A 77 -24.62 0.19 -6.44
C ALA A 77 -24.88 1.35 -7.40
N ILE A 78 -25.40 1.07 -8.60
CA ILE A 78 -25.76 2.10 -9.59
C ILE A 78 -26.88 2.99 -9.07
N VAL A 79 -27.98 2.40 -8.58
CA VAL A 79 -29.11 3.17 -8.04
C VAL A 79 -28.65 4.05 -6.88
N LYS A 80 -27.89 3.48 -5.93
CA LYS A 80 -27.34 4.23 -4.80
C LYS A 80 -26.42 5.36 -5.28
N GLY A 81 -25.60 5.12 -6.30
CA GLY A 81 -24.75 6.17 -6.88
C GLY A 81 -25.57 7.34 -7.43
N LEU A 82 -26.67 7.06 -8.13
CA LEU A 82 -27.59 8.07 -8.66
C LEU A 82 -28.37 8.81 -7.58
N ASP A 83 -28.61 8.20 -6.42
CA ASP A 83 -29.28 8.89 -5.30
C ASP A 83 -28.39 9.93 -4.61
N PHE A 84 -27.06 9.80 -4.73
CA PHE A 84 -26.07 10.70 -4.12
C PHE A 84 -25.49 11.74 -5.10
N TRP A 85 -25.64 11.53 -6.40
CA TRP A 85 -25.15 12.42 -7.47
C TRP A 85 -26.28 13.25 -8.07
#